data_AF-A0A3B0USY1-F1
#
_entry.id   AF-A0A3B0USY1-F1
#
_cell.length_a   1.000
_cell.length_b   1.000
_cell.length_c   1.000
_cell.angle_alpha   90.00
_cell.angle_beta   90.00
_cell.angle_gamma   90.00
#
_symmetry.space_group_name_H-M   'P 1'
#
loop_
_entity.id
_entity.type
_entity.pdbx_description
1 polymer ?
#
loop_
_entity_poly.entity_id
_entity_poly.type
_entity_poly.pdbx_seq_one_letter_code
_entity_poly.pdbx_strand_id
1 'polypeptide(L)'
;DVAASFAAITWLIIEWSREKKPKFIGLMTGAVAGLATITPAAGYVPLWAAIVIGISAGAVCYLAVQLKNKLGWDDALDVWGVHGMGGVLGVVMLGVFASTAVNAHGANGLFFGGGAFFLKELAAVVFAAAYAFGFTLLMLYLINFITPVKVSHAEELAGIDEAELGEKAYDEGAL
;
A
#
# COMPACT_ATOMS: atom_id res chain seq x y z
N ASP A 1 9.34 12.41 -2.41
CA ASP A 1 10.67 11.79 -2.61
C ASP A 1 11.34 11.34 -1.33
N VAL A 2 11.53 12.20 -0.32
CA VAL A 2 12.20 11.81 0.94
C VAL A 2 11.61 10.54 1.56
N ALA A 3 10.29 10.49 1.77
CA ALA A 3 9.65 9.29 2.33
C ALA A 3 9.87 8.04 1.47
N ALA A 4 9.83 8.17 0.14
CA ALA A 4 10.07 7.07 -0.79
C ALA A 4 11.49 6.53 -0.67
N SER A 5 12.50 7.42 -0.66
CA SER A 5 13.91 7.02 -0.52
C SER A 5 14.17 6.30 0.80
N PHE A 6 13.64 6.81 1.91
CA PHE A 6 13.81 6.16 3.21
C PHE A 6 13.07 4.82 3.28
N ALA A 7 11.85 4.72 2.75
CA ALA A 7 11.10 3.47 2.71
C ALA A 7 11.78 2.40 1.84
N ALA A 8 12.33 2.78 0.69
CA ALA A 8 13.07 1.90 -0.22
C ALA A 8 14.29 1.27 0.48
N ILE A 9 15.09 2.11 1.16
CA ILE A 9 16.27 1.65 1.90
C ILE A 9 15.87 0.82 3.12
N THR A 10 14.85 1.23 3.88
CA THR A 10 14.36 0.45 5.02
C THR A 10 13.88 -0.93 4.59
N TRP A 11 13.07 -1.01 3.53
CA TRP A 11 12.59 -2.29 2.99
C TRP A 11 13.76 -3.16 2.53
N LEU A 12 14.71 -2.60 1.76
CA LEU A 12 15.88 -3.34 1.30
C LEU A 12 16.70 -3.89 2.47
N ILE A 13 16.93 -3.09 3.51
CA ILE A 13 17.68 -3.54 4.70
C ILE A 13 16.95 -4.70 5.38
N ILE A 14 15.63 -4.57 5.60
CA ILE A 14 14.84 -5.61 6.26
C ILE A 14 14.87 -6.88 5.41
N GLU A 15 14.57 -6.79 4.13
CA GLU A 15 14.55 -7.93 3.22
C GLU A 15 15.92 -8.59 3.14
N TRP A 16 16.98 -7.82 2.91
CA TRP A 16 18.34 -8.36 2.83
C TRP A 16 18.75 -9.04 4.13
N SER A 17 18.39 -8.49 5.29
CA SER A 17 18.72 -9.11 6.58
C SER A 17 18.07 -10.49 6.76
N ARG A 18 16.87 -10.70 6.20
CA ARG A 18 16.08 -11.94 6.32
C ARG A 18 16.38 -12.94 5.20
N GLU A 19 16.39 -12.48 3.97
CA GLU A 19 16.54 -13.28 2.74
C GLU A 19 18.01 -13.50 2.35
N LYS A 20 18.95 -12.79 3.01
CA LYS A 20 20.40 -12.83 2.76
C LYS A 20 20.82 -12.39 1.36
N LYS A 21 19.90 -11.87 0.54
CA LYS A 21 20.15 -11.33 -0.80
C LYS A 21 19.41 -10.00 -0.98
N PRO A 22 20.06 -8.96 -1.54
CA PRO A 22 19.39 -7.70 -1.85
C PRO A 22 18.55 -7.86 -3.12
N LYS A 23 17.22 -7.74 -3.03
CA LYS A 23 16.34 -7.82 -4.19
C LYS A 23 15.97 -6.42 -4.68
N PHE A 24 16.17 -6.17 -5.97
CA PHE A 24 15.80 -4.88 -6.59
C PHE A 24 14.29 -4.63 -6.55
N ILE A 25 13.49 -5.70 -6.73
CA ILE A 25 12.04 -5.64 -6.60
C ILE A 25 11.64 -5.15 -5.21
N GLY A 26 12.23 -5.68 -4.13
CA GLY A 26 11.94 -5.22 -2.78
C GLY A 26 12.29 -3.75 -2.55
N LEU A 27 13.39 -3.26 -3.11
CA LEU A 27 13.73 -1.84 -3.06
C LEU A 27 12.67 -0.98 -3.76
N MET A 28 12.20 -1.38 -4.95
CA MET A 28 11.14 -0.68 -5.69
C MET A 28 9.80 -0.73 -4.96
N THR A 29 9.41 -1.90 -4.44
CA THR A 29 8.21 -2.06 -3.61
C THR A 29 8.27 -1.18 -2.36
N GLY A 30 9.42 -1.11 -1.70
CA GLY A 30 9.64 -0.21 -0.58
C GLY A 30 9.50 1.26 -0.95
N ALA A 31 10.00 1.67 -2.12
CA ALA A 31 9.82 3.04 -2.61
C ALA A 31 8.34 3.38 -2.81
N VAL A 32 7.58 2.47 -3.43
CA VAL A 32 6.12 2.62 -3.62
C VAL A 32 5.38 2.68 -2.29
N ALA A 33 5.76 1.84 -1.32
CA ALA A 33 5.20 1.90 0.04
C ALA A 33 5.40 3.27 0.69
N GLY A 34 6.61 3.85 0.56
CA GLY A 34 6.89 5.20 1.05
C GLY A 34 6.07 6.29 0.35
N LEU A 35 5.90 6.18 -0.98
CA LEU A 35 5.04 7.09 -1.75
C LEU A 35 3.58 6.99 -1.32
N ALA A 36 3.03 5.78 -1.24
CA ALA A 36 1.64 5.55 -0.83
C ALA A 36 1.38 6.06 0.60
N THR A 37 2.32 5.82 1.52
CA THR A 37 2.18 6.23 2.92
C THR A 37 2.30 7.75 3.11
N ILE A 38 3.14 8.44 2.33
CA ILE A 38 3.26 9.92 2.45
C ILE A 38 2.13 10.67 1.73
N THR A 39 1.42 10.04 0.79
CA THR A 39 0.34 10.67 0.00
C THR A 39 -0.62 11.54 0.83
N PRO A 40 -1.24 11.06 1.93
CA PRO A 40 -2.16 11.90 2.70
C PRO A 40 -1.45 13.04 3.46
N ALA A 41 -0.15 12.91 3.76
CA ALA A 41 0.61 13.82 4.62
C ALA A 41 1.49 14.84 3.86
N ALA A 42 1.77 14.62 2.57
CA ALA A 42 2.80 15.33 1.83
C ALA A 42 2.70 16.86 1.87
N GLY A 43 1.48 17.41 1.91
CA GLY A 43 1.22 18.85 1.97
C GLY A 43 1.01 19.42 3.38
N TYR A 44 1.20 18.62 4.44
CA TYR A 44 0.81 18.99 5.80
C TYR A 44 1.89 18.75 6.85
N VAL A 45 2.90 17.92 6.58
CA VAL A 45 3.92 17.51 7.56
C VAL A 45 5.27 18.17 7.30
N PRO A 46 6.07 18.45 8.35
CA PRO A 46 7.42 18.97 8.18
C PRO A 46 8.36 17.92 7.57
N LEU A 47 9.47 18.36 6.98
CA LEU A 47 10.42 17.50 6.26
C LEU A 47 10.96 16.33 7.11
N TRP A 48 11.24 16.57 8.39
CA TRP A 48 11.74 15.51 9.29
C TRP A 48 10.69 14.41 9.51
N ALA A 49 9.40 14.75 9.50
CA ALA A 49 8.33 13.78 9.67
C ALA A 49 8.22 12.88 8.42
N ALA A 50 8.50 13.40 7.22
CA ALA A 50 8.55 12.60 6.00
C ALA A 50 9.61 11.48 6.07
N ILE A 51 10.72 11.69 6.78
CA ILE A 51 11.74 10.66 7.03
C ILE A 51 11.16 9.54 7.92
N VAL A 52 10.54 9.92 9.04
CA VAL A 52 9.91 8.98 9.98
C VAL A 52 8.80 8.18 9.30
N ILE A 53 7.98 8.84 8.48
CA ILE A 53 6.92 8.21 7.68
C ILE A 53 7.52 7.21 6.70
N GLY A 54 8.58 7.57 5.97
CA GLY A 54 9.27 6.67 5.04
C GLY A 54 9.81 5.41 5.71
N ILE A 55 10.57 5.56 6.80
CA ILE A 55 11.11 4.41 7.54
C ILE A 55 9.97 3.50 8.05
N SER A 56 8.93 4.11 8.61
CA SER A 56 7.78 3.38 9.12
C SER A 56 7.02 2.66 8.01
N ALA A 57 6.86 3.29 6.84
CA ALA A 57 6.26 2.69 5.65
C ALA A 57 7.02 1.44 5.22
N GLY A 58 8.34 1.54 5.06
CA GLY A 58 9.19 0.40 4.68
C GLY A 58 9.07 -0.77 5.64
N ALA A 59 9.00 -0.51 6.95
CA ALA A 59 8.87 -1.56 7.97
C ALA A 59 7.46 -2.17 8.03
N VAL A 60 6.42 -1.34 8.16
CA VAL A 60 5.04 -1.79 8.37
C VAL A 60 4.51 -2.48 7.12
N CYS A 61 4.76 -1.92 5.93
CA CYS A 61 4.29 -2.53 4.68
C CYS A 61 5.01 -3.85 4.40
N TYR A 62 6.32 -3.96 4.69
CA TYR A 62 7.03 -5.24 4.60
C TYR A 62 6.41 -6.29 5.52
N LEU A 63 6.14 -5.93 6.77
CA LEU A 63 5.51 -6.84 7.74
C LEU A 63 4.08 -7.23 7.33
N ALA A 64 3.31 -6.30 6.74
CA ALA A 64 1.99 -6.59 6.20
C ALA A 64 2.06 -7.60 5.04
N VAL A 65 2.98 -7.41 4.09
CA VAL A 65 3.22 -8.38 3.00
C VAL A 65 3.61 -9.75 3.55
N GLN A 66 4.50 -9.80 4.54
CA GLN A 66 4.86 -11.07 5.18
C GLN A 66 3.68 -11.72 5.91
N LEU A 67 2.82 -10.93 6.54
CA LEU A 67 1.61 -11.42 7.20
C LEU A 67 0.63 -12.02 6.19
N LYS A 68 0.31 -11.31 5.11
CA LYS A 68 -0.63 -11.84 4.10
C LYS A 68 -0.09 -13.10 3.42
N ASN A 69 1.22 -13.18 3.18
CA ASN A 69 1.86 -14.37 2.61
C ASN A 69 1.81 -15.54 3.60
N LYS A 70 2.02 -15.28 4.90
CA LYS A 70 1.86 -16.28 5.96
C LYS A 70 0.42 -16.78 6.09
N LEU A 71 -0.57 -15.92 5.85
CA LEU A 71 -2.00 -16.26 5.89
C LEU A 71 -2.52 -16.88 4.59
N GLY A 72 -1.69 -16.96 3.54
CA GLY A 72 -2.08 -17.54 2.25
C GLY A 72 -3.11 -16.71 1.49
N TRP A 73 -3.12 -15.39 1.66
CA TRP A 73 -4.01 -14.51 0.91
C TRP A 73 -3.52 -14.34 -0.53
N ASP A 74 -4.42 -14.57 -1.49
CA ASP A 74 -4.19 -14.39 -2.93
C ASP A 74 -4.29 -12.90 -3.31
N ASP A 75 -3.31 -12.12 -2.87
CA ASP A 75 -3.09 -10.72 -3.25
C ASP A 75 -1.84 -10.63 -4.11
N ALA A 76 -1.99 -10.94 -5.41
CA ALA A 76 -0.89 -11.20 -6.34
C ALA A 76 0.19 -10.11 -6.39
N LEU A 77 -0.18 -8.84 -6.22
CA LEU A 77 0.73 -7.69 -6.37
C LEU A 77 0.99 -6.95 -5.05
N ASP A 78 0.76 -7.60 -3.91
CA ASP A 78 0.97 -7.02 -2.58
C ASP A 78 0.17 -5.72 -2.32
N VAL A 79 -0.97 -5.52 -3.02
CA VAL A 79 -1.72 -4.26 -3.03
C VAL A 79 -2.23 -3.92 -1.64
N TRP A 80 -2.72 -4.90 -0.90
CA TRP A 80 -3.20 -4.68 0.47
C TRP A 80 -2.05 -4.29 1.41
N GLY A 81 -0.90 -4.97 1.30
CA GLY A 81 0.24 -4.73 2.18
C GLY A 81 0.92 -3.38 1.94
N VAL A 82 1.02 -2.95 0.68
CA VAL A 82 1.71 -1.72 0.27
C VAL A 82 0.77 -0.51 0.28
N HIS A 83 -0.39 -0.62 -0.36
CA HIS A 83 -1.32 0.51 -0.53
C HIS A 83 -2.37 0.55 0.58
N GLY A 84 -2.95 -0.61 0.94
CA GLY A 84 -3.93 -0.68 2.03
C GLY A 84 -3.33 -0.27 3.36
N MET A 85 -2.33 -1.03 3.84
CA MET A 85 -1.69 -0.76 5.13
C MET A 85 -0.80 0.50 5.10
N GLY A 86 -0.15 0.80 3.98
CA GLY A 86 0.57 2.06 3.80
C GLY A 86 -0.36 3.28 3.86
N GLY A 87 -1.52 3.23 3.20
CA GLY A 87 -2.53 4.27 3.29
C GLY A 87 -3.07 4.45 4.71
N VAL A 88 -3.33 3.34 5.41
CA VAL A 88 -3.76 3.39 6.82
C VAL A 88 -2.72 4.09 7.68
N LEU A 89 -1.46 3.65 7.59
CA LEU A 89 -0.36 4.25 8.33
C LEU A 89 -0.19 5.75 7.99
N GLY A 90 -0.33 6.10 6.71
CA GLY A 90 -0.21 7.46 6.22
C GLY A 90 -1.24 8.40 6.82
N VAL A 91 -2.52 8.00 6.86
CA VAL A 91 -3.60 8.80 7.46
C VAL A 91 -3.41 8.94 8.97
N VAL A 92 -3.01 7.87 9.66
CA VAL A 92 -2.65 7.94 11.09
C VAL A 92 -1.52 8.94 11.32
N MET A 93 -0.45 8.87 10.52
CA MET A 93 0.71 9.75 10.65
C MET A 93 0.42 11.20 10.24
N LEU A 94 -0.50 11.43 9.30
CA LEU A 94 -1.08 12.76 9.04
C LEU A 94 -1.71 13.32 10.33
N GLY A 95 -2.59 12.54 10.97
CA GLY A 95 -3.21 12.93 12.23
C GLY A 95 -2.22 13.20 13.37
N VAL A 96 -1.02 12.61 13.32
CA VAL A 96 0.04 12.85 14.33
C VAL A 96 0.90 14.07 13.99
N PHE A 97 1.36 14.19 12.74
CA PHE A 97 2.42 15.12 12.35
C PHE A 97 1.97 16.32 11.51
N ALA A 98 0.68 16.45 11.18
CA ALA A 98 0.19 17.63 10.46
C ALA A 98 0.49 18.92 11.25
N SER A 99 0.89 19.98 10.55
CA SER A 99 1.21 21.27 11.17
C SER A 99 0.67 22.43 10.35
N THR A 100 -0.03 23.35 11.01
CA THR A 100 -0.47 24.61 10.38
C THR A 100 0.69 25.52 10.01
N ALA A 101 1.89 25.29 10.56
CA ALA A 101 3.11 25.98 10.15
C ALA A 101 3.61 25.54 8.76
N VAL A 102 3.25 24.31 8.32
CA VAL A 102 3.54 23.80 6.98
C VAL A 102 2.43 24.21 6.02
N ASN A 103 1.18 24.10 6.45
CA ASN A 103 0.02 24.48 5.66
C ASN A 103 -1.06 25.13 6.52
N ALA A 104 -1.22 26.45 6.37
CA ALA A 104 -2.19 27.24 7.14
C ALA A 104 -3.65 26.84 6.91
N HIS A 105 -3.96 26.14 5.80
CA HIS A 105 -5.30 25.62 5.50
C HIS A 105 -5.54 24.21 6.07
N GLY A 106 -4.52 23.59 6.67
CA GLY A 106 -4.62 22.29 7.32
C GLY A 106 -5.06 22.38 8.78
N ALA A 107 -4.69 21.37 9.55
CA ALA A 107 -4.89 21.31 10.99
C ALA A 107 -3.60 20.87 11.68
N ASN A 108 -3.46 21.20 12.97
CA ASN A 108 -2.41 20.63 13.79
C ASN A 108 -2.77 19.17 14.14
N GLY A 109 -1.79 18.29 14.03
CA GLY A 109 -1.87 16.90 14.50
C GLY A 109 -1.58 16.78 15.98
N LEU A 110 -1.58 15.55 16.48
CA LEU A 110 -1.37 15.22 17.89
C LEU A 110 -0.08 15.85 18.46
N PHE A 111 1.01 15.82 17.68
CA PHE A 111 2.31 16.38 18.10
C PHE A 111 2.29 17.91 18.27
N PHE A 112 1.33 18.58 17.65
CA PHE A 112 1.15 20.03 17.67
C PHE A 112 -0.13 20.46 18.40
N GLY A 113 -0.66 19.59 19.27
CA GLY A 113 -1.81 19.88 20.14
C GLY A 113 -3.19 19.63 19.55
N GLY A 114 -3.30 19.13 18.31
CA GLY A 114 -4.59 18.89 17.66
C GLY A 114 -5.13 17.47 17.85
N GLY A 115 -5.38 17.07 19.10
CA GLY A 115 -5.93 15.75 19.42
C GLY A 115 -7.28 15.45 18.75
N ALA A 116 -8.13 16.47 18.57
CA ALA A 116 -9.39 16.32 17.86
C ALA A 116 -9.21 16.00 16.36
N PHE A 117 -8.17 16.56 15.72
CA PHE A 117 -7.85 16.23 14.33
C PHE A 117 -7.33 14.80 14.22
N PHE A 118 -6.45 14.37 15.12
CA PHE A 118 -5.99 12.98 15.18
C PHE A 118 -7.14 11.97 15.27
N LEU A 119 -8.12 12.21 16.15
CA LEU A 119 -9.30 11.33 16.27
C LEU A 119 -10.16 11.33 14.99
N LYS A 120 -10.25 12.45 14.28
CA LYS A 120 -10.94 12.52 12.98
C LYS A 120 -10.25 11.68 11.92
N GLU A 121 -8.92 11.76 11.83
CA GLU A 121 -8.15 10.95 10.88
C GLU A 121 -8.27 9.44 11.19
N LEU A 122 -8.27 9.05 12.47
CA LEU A 122 -8.53 7.66 12.87
C LEU A 122 -9.95 7.19 12.48
N ALA A 123 -10.96 8.02 12.69
CA ALA A 123 -12.31 7.70 12.26
C ALA A 123 -12.38 7.59 10.72
N ALA A 124 -11.81 8.57 10.01
CA ALA A 124 -11.82 8.64 8.56
C ALA A 124 -11.18 7.39 7.93
N VAL A 125 -10.01 6.96 8.42
CA VAL A 125 -9.33 5.78 7.88
C VAL A 125 -10.11 4.49 8.13
N VAL A 126 -10.74 4.35 9.31
CA VAL A 126 -11.56 3.18 9.63
C VAL A 126 -12.81 3.14 8.74
N PHE A 127 -13.50 4.27 8.60
CA PHE A 127 -14.68 4.34 7.72
C PHE A 127 -14.32 4.10 6.27
N ALA A 128 -13.23 4.69 5.76
CA ALA A 128 -12.77 4.49 4.40
C ALA A 128 -12.40 3.03 4.14
N ALA A 129 -11.66 2.39 5.04
CA ALA A 129 -11.28 0.98 4.92
C ALA A 129 -12.51 0.05 4.97
N ALA A 130 -13.43 0.28 5.92
CA ALA A 130 -14.65 -0.52 6.04
C ALA A 130 -15.56 -0.36 4.81
N TYR A 131 -15.73 0.87 4.31
CA TYR A 131 -16.48 1.14 3.10
C TYR A 131 -15.82 0.49 1.88
N ALA A 132 -14.53 0.71 1.66
CA ALA A 132 -13.81 0.16 0.51
C ALA A 132 -13.87 -1.37 0.49
N PHE A 133 -13.59 -2.03 1.63
CA PHE A 133 -13.63 -3.48 1.73
C PHE A 133 -15.06 -4.02 1.57
N GLY A 134 -16.02 -3.49 2.33
CA GLY A 134 -17.39 -3.98 2.33
C GLY A 134 -18.11 -3.75 1.00
N PHE A 135 -17.96 -2.56 0.43
CA PHE A 135 -18.54 -2.23 -0.88
C PHE A 135 -17.89 -3.06 -1.99
N THR A 136 -16.56 -3.18 -2.02
CA THR A 136 -15.89 -4.01 -3.05
C THR A 136 -16.30 -5.46 -2.94
N LEU A 137 -16.35 -6.03 -1.72
CA LEU A 137 -16.82 -7.41 -1.51
C LEU A 137 -18.26 -7.60 -2.00
N LEU A 138 -19.16 -6.68 -1.65
CA LEU A 138 -20.54 -6.70 -2.12
C LEU A 138 -20.62 -6.65 -3.64
N MET A 139 -19.88 -5.73 -4.27
CA MET A 139 -19.89 -5.57 -5.73
C MET A 139 -19.30 -6.79 -6.43
N LEU A 140 -18.18 -7.34 -5.96
CA LEU A 140 -17.61 -8.57 -6.53
C LEU A 140 -18.59 -9.74 -6.41
N TYR A 141 -19.27 -9.87 -5.26
CA TYR A 141 -20.31 -10.88 -5.07
C TYR A 141 -21.48 -10.70 -6.05
N LEU A 142 -21.97 -9.46 -6.23
CA LEU A 142 -23.04 -9.15 -7.17
C LEU A 142 -22.65 -9.41 -8.63
N ILE A 143 -21.44 -8.99 -9.04
CA ILE A 143 -20.92 -9.23 -10.38
C ILE A 143 -20.82 -10.73 -10.65
N ASN A 144 -20.36 -11.50 -9.67
CA ASN A 144 -20.18 -12.95 -9.79
C ASN A 144 -21.49 -13.73 -10.02
N PHE A 145 -22.67 -13.13 -9.81
CA PHE A 145 -23.95 -13.72 -10.23
C PHE A 145 -24.25 -13.57 -11.72
N ILE A 146 -23.72 -12.52 -12.34
CA ILE A 146 -23.96 -12.19 -13.74
C ILE A 146 -22.84 -12.78 -14.59
N THR A 147 -21.60 -12.52 -14.20
CA THR A 147 -20.39 -12.96 -14.88
C THR A 147 -19.36 -13.37 -13.82
N PRO A 148 -18.87 -14.63 -13.83
CA PRO A 148 -17.83 -15.07 -12.89
C PRO A 148 -16.64 -14.12 -12.92
N VAL A 149 -16.22 -13.66 -11.75
CA VAL A 149 -15.10 -12.69 -11.62
C VAL A 149 -13.75 -13.37 -11.84
N LYS A 150 -13.62 -14.62 -11.40
CA LYS A 150 -12.39 -15.41 -11.57
C LYS A 150 -12.54 -16.35 -12.76
N VAL A 151 -11.54 -16.35 -13.64
CA VAL A 151 -11.41 -17.32 -14.74
C VAL A 151 -11.40 -18.76 -14.21
N SER A 152 -11.76 -19.72 -15.04
CA SER A 152 -11.69 -21.12 -14.65
C SER A 152 -10.24 -21.56 -14.44
N HIS A 153 -10.03 -22.61 -13.64
CA HIS A 153 -8.69 -23.14 -13.40
C HIS A 153 -8.01 -23.65 -14.69
N ALA A 154 -8.80 -24.11 -15.67
CA ALA A 154 -8.28 -24.53 -16.96
C ALA A 154 -7.76 -23.35 -17.79
N GLU A 155 -8.49 -22.24 -17.82
CA GLU A 155 -8.08 -21.00 -18.49
C GLU A 155 -6.86 -20.37 -17.80
N GLU A 156 -6.82 -20.39 -16.46
CA GLU A 156 -5.66 -19.93 -15.68
C GLU A 156 -4.39 -20.73 -16.02
N LEU A 157 -4.49 -22.05 -16.19
CA LEU A 157 -3.36 -22.91 -16.58
C LEU A 157 -2.96 -22.75 -18.05
N ALA A 158 -3.92 -22.47 -18.95
CA ALA A 158 -3.66 -22.26 -20.37
C ALA A 158 -2.97 -20.90 -20.63
N GLY A 159 -3.15 -19.93 -19.74
CA GLY A 159 -2.70 -18.56 -19.89
C GLY A 159 -3.86 -17.66 -20.28
N ILE A 160 -4.07 -16.59 -19.52
CA ILE A 160 -5.22 -15.69 -19.68
C ILE A 160 -5.20 -14.91 -21.00
N ASP A 161 -4.02 -14.66 -21.57
CA ASP A 161 -3.89 -13.98 -22.88
C ASP A 161 -4.57 -14.80 -23.99
N GLU A 162 -4.31 -16.11 -24.05
CA GLU A 162 -4.92 -16.97 -25.06
C GLU A 162 -6.41 -17.19 -24.75
N ALA A 163 -6.76 -17.42 -23.48
CA ALA A 163 -8.14 -17.73 -23.07
C ALA A 163 -9.11 -16.55 -23.28
N GLU A 164 -8.71 -15.34 -22.92
CA GLU A 164 -9.58 -14.15 -22.94
C GLU A 164 -9.38 -13.28 -24.19
N LEU A 165 -8.17 -13.27 -24.76
CA LEU A 165 -7.81 -12.38 -25.88
C LEU A 165 -7.52 -13.14 -27.19
N GLY A 166 -7.26 -14.45 -27.13
CA GLY A 166 -6.85 -15.23 -28.31
C GLY A 166 -5.46 -14.84 -28.83
N GLU A 167 -4.62 -14.28 -27.96
CA GLU A 167 -3.29 -13.76 -28.31
C GLU A 167 -2.21 -14.34 -27.39
N LYS A 168 -0.94 -14.27 -27.83
CA LYS A 168 0.23 -14.57 -27.01
C LYS A 168 1.08 -13.32 -26.86
N ALA A 169 1.38 -12.91 -25.63
CA ALA A 169 2.21 -11.72 -25.40
C ALA A 169 3.64 -11.86 -25.95
N TYR A 170 4.19 -13.09 -25.96
CA TYR A 170 5.53 -13.38 -26.45
C TYR A 170 5.53 -14.67 -27.27
N ASP A 171 6.14 -14.63 -28.46
CA ASP A 171 6.35 -15.81 -29.29
C ASP A 171 7.47 -16.69 -28.72
N GLU A 172 7.31 -18.02 -28.81
CA GLU A 172 8.35 -18.96 -28.42
C GLU A 172 9.62 -18.73 -29.26
N GLY A 173 10.70 -18.27 -28.62
CA GLY A 173 11.97 -17.98 -29.27
C GLY A 173 12.30 -16.49 -29.47
N ALA A 174 11.47 -15.57 -28.99
CA ALA A 174 11.80 -14.14 -28.92
C ALA A 174 12.71 -13.84 -27.70
N LEU A 175 13.97 -14.28 -27.77
CA LEU A 175 15.13 -13.75 -27.02
C LEU A 175 16.37 -13.75 -27.92
#